data_AF-A0AA47ESF0-F1
#
_entry.id   AF-A0AA47ESF0-F1
#
_cell.length_a   1.000
_cell.length_b   1.000
_cell.length_c   1.000
_cell.angle_alpha   90.00
_cell.angle_beta   90.00
_cell.angle_gamma   90.00
#
_symmetry.space_group_name_H-M   'P 1'
#
loop_
_entity.id
_entity.type
_entity.pdbx_description
1 polymer ?
#
loop_
_entity_poly.entity_id
_entity_poly.type
_entity_poly.pdbx_seq_one_letter_code
_entity_poly.pdbx_strand_id
1 'polypeptide(L)'
;MSEFFLGQIMMTGFAFAPKYFAQCNGQLLPVNQNQALFSLLGTRFGGNGSTTFALPEMRGRTPLGFSPSADPNWQPAPLPIGQSSGAENVSLLPSNLPAHNHLLECSSTAGNNRGPSGRSFGTNASTSGPATALYAAPGTLVAMNPATVAQAGGSQPHPNLQPYTTLNFCIALSGIFPSRS
;
A
#
# COMPACT_ATOMS: atom_id res chain seq x y z
N MET A 1 38.11 -19.83 1.78
CA MET A 1 37.62 -18.43 1.85
C MET A 1 36.30 -18.43 1.10
N SER A 2 35.17 -17.97 1.65
CA SER A 2 33.93 -17.96 0.84
C SER A 2 34.11 -16.94 -0.28
N GLU A 3 34.07 -17.38 -1.52
CA GLU A 3 34.11 -16.48 -2.67
C GLU A 3 32.73 -15.86 -2.86
N PHE A 4 32.68 -14.54 -3.02
CA PHE A 4 31.47 -13.79 -3.28
C PHE A 4 31.72 -12.82 -4.44
N PHE A 5 30.65 -12.49 -5.16
CA PHE A 5 30.74 -11.53 -6.24
C PHE A 5 30.73 -10.10 -5.69
N LEU A 6 31.51 -9.23 -6.32
CA LEU A 6 31.44 -7.80 -6.07
C LEU A 6 30.01 -7.29 -6.31
N GLY A 7 29.45 -6.54 -5.37
CA GLY A 7 28.08 -6.04 -5.45
C GLY A 7 27.00 -7.07 -5.08
N GLN A 8 27.37 -8.29 -4.68
CA GLN A 8 26.43 -9.27 -4.16
C GLN A 8 25.77 -8.76 -2.88
N ILE A 9 24.44 -8.85 -2.81
CA ILE A 9 23.66 -8.57 -1.60
C ILE A 9 23.39 -9.88 -0.87
N MET A 10 23.60 -9.89 0.44
CA MET A 10 23.29 -11.01 1.32
C MET A 10 22.43 -10.58 2.50
N MET A 11 21.58 -11.50 2.96
CA MET A 11 20.84 -11.36 4.22
C MET A 11 21.67 -11.93 5.37
N THR A 12 21.65 -11.23 6.50
CA THR A 12 22.42 -11.57 7.70
C THR A 12 21.54 -11.47 8.94
N GLY A 13 21.76 -12.37 9.91
CA GLY A 13 21.03 -12.38 11.19
C GLY A 13 21.61 -11.45 12.26
N PHE A 14 22.69 -10.73 11.95
CA PHE A 14 23.39 -9.83 12.87
C PHE A 14 23.37 -8.38 12.37
N ALA A 15 23.51 -7.42 13.29
CA ALA A 15 23.25 -6.00 13.03
C ALA A 15 24.48 -5.19 12.50
N PHE A 16 25.50 -5.85 11.97
CA PHE A 16 26.71 -5.19 11.44
C PHE A 16 27.09 -5.75 10.07
N ALA A 17 27.89 -5.00 9.29
CA ALA A 17 28.45 -5.49 8.05
C ALA A 17 29.74 -6.28 8.31
N PRO A 18 29.87 -7.54 7.84
CA PRO A 18 31.11 -8.29 7.92
C PRO A 18 32.25 -7.61 7.14
N LYS A 19 33.48 -8.06 7.36
CA LYS A 19 34.64 -7.58 6.60
C LYS A 19 34.36 -7.68 5.10
N TYR A 20 34.70 -6.63 4.36
CA TYR A 20 34.47 -6.47 2.92
C TYR A 20 33.02 -6.21 2.49
N PHE A 21 32.10 -6.06 3.43
CA PHE A 21 30.72 -5.67 3.15
C PHE A 21 30.42 -4.30 3.75
N ALA A 22 29.34 -3.69 3.26
CA ALA A 22 28.69 -2.56 3.90
C ALA A 22 27.18 -2.83 4.04
N GLN A 23 26.54 -2.20 5.01
CA GLN A 23 25.09 -2.30 5.16
C GLN A 23 24.39 -1.61 3.99
N CYS A 24 23.26 -2.15 3.53
CA CYS A 24 22.43 -1.54 2.51
C CYS A 24 21.57 -0.42 3.12
N ASN A 25 22.22 0.66 3.58
CA ASN A 25 21.58 1.81 4.24
C ASN A 25 21.52 3.07 3.35
N GLY A 26 21.74 2.94 2.04
CA GLY A 26 21.70 4.08 1.12
C GLY A 26 22.91 5.03 1.16
N GLN A 27 24.02 4.66 1.81
CA GLN A 27 25.17 5.56 1.87
C GLN A 27 25.77 5.85 0.48
N LEU A 28 26.26 7.08 0.33
CA LEU A 28 27.03 7.51 -0.84
C LEU A 28 28.48 7.05 -0.72
N LEU A 29 29.01 6.45 -1.78
CA LEU A 29 30.41 6.07 -1.91
C LEU A 29 31.08 6.87 -3.03
N PRO A 30 32.37 7.21 -2.87
CA PRO A 30 33.10 7.92 -3.90
C PRO A 30 33.45 6.97 -5.06
N VAL A 31 33.18 7.42 -6.29
CA VAL A 31 33.39 6.64 -7.53
C VAL A 31 34.88 6.32 -7.72
N ASN A 32 35.77 7.26 -7.42
CA ASN A 32 37.21 7.10 -7.62
C ASN A 32 37.83 5.95 -6.80
N GLN A 33 37.27 5.61 -5.64
CA GLN A 33 37.74 4.52 -4.78
C GLN A 33 37.00 3.20 -5.02
N ASN A 34 35.86 3.23 -5.72
CA ASN A 34 34.97 2.08 -5.89
C ASN A 34 34.57 1.87 -7.35
N GLN A 35 35.50 2.12 -8.28
CA GLN A 35 35.23 2.10 -9.73
C GLN A 35 34.61 0.79 -10.20
N ALA A 36 35.11 -0.35 -9.70
CA ALA A 36 34.59 -1.66 -10.04
C ALA A 36 33.12 -1.83 -9.59
N LEU A 37 32.79 -1.44 -8.36
CA LEU A 37 31.42 -1.53 -7.86
C LEU A 37 30.49 -0.54 -8.60
N PHE A 38 30.98 0.67 -8.87
CA PHE A 38 30.26 1.68 -9.65
C PHE A 38 29.94 1.18 -11.06
N SER A 39 30.86 0.48 -11.71
CA SER A 39 30.62 -0.09 -13.05
C SER A 39 29.45 -1.10 -13.09
N LEU A 40 29.15 -1.72 -11.95
CA LEU A 40 28.04 -2.66 -11.81
C LEU A 40 26.73 -1.95 -11.47
N LEU A 41 26.76 -1.08 -10.45
CA LEU A 41 25.55 -0.45 -9.89
C LEU A 41 25.11 0.80 -10.65
N GLY A 42 26.07 1.58 -11.18
CA GLY A 42 25.83 2.91 -11.72
C GLY A 42 25.20 3.84 -10.68
N THR A 43 24.25 4.64 -11.11
CA THR A 43 23.48 5.57 -10.26
C THR A 43 22.08 5.04 -9.92
N ARG A 44 21.82 3.73 -10.10
CA ARG A 44 20.48 3.14 -9.91
C ARG A 44 19.88 3.39 -8.52
N PHE A 45 20.73 3.51 -7.50
CA PHE A 45 20.32 3.75 -6.12
C PHE A 45 20.52 5.22 -5.68
N GLY A 46 21.00 6.09 -6.58
CA GLY A 46 21.30 7.50 -6.31
C GLY A 46 22.76 7.88 -6.49
N GLY A 47 23.10 9.10 -6.05
CA GLY A 47 24.39 9.76 -6.30
C GLY A 47 24.42 10.53 -7.62
N ASN A 48 25.49 11.29 -7.85
CA ASN A 48 25.60 12.17 -9.02
C ASN A 48 26.25 11.50 -10.25
N GLY A 49 26.77 10.28 -10.10
CA GLY A 49 27.39 9.51 -11.19
C GLY A 49 28.76 10.00 -11.65
N SER A 50 29.20 11.18 -11.22
CA SER A 50 30.53 11.73 -11.53
C SER A 50 31.51 11.53 -10.38
N THR A 51 31.13 11.91 -9.17
CA THR A 51 31.96 11.79 -7.97
C THR A 51 31.44 10.74 -7.00
N THR A 52 30.13 10.49 -6.98
CA THR A 52 29.47 9.61 -6.02
C THR A 52 28.40 8.74 -6.66
N PHE A 53 28.17 7.57 -6.05
CA PHE A 53 27.01 6.71 -6.28
C PHE A 53 26.51 6.19 -4.94
N ALA A 54 25.24 5.81 -4.86
CA ALA A 54 24.68 5.25 -3.63
C ALA A 54 24.68 3.72 -3.63
N LEU A 55 24.80 3.15 -2.43
CA LEU A 55 24.42 1.76 -2.19
C LEU A 55 22.89 1.62 -2.11
N PRO A 56 22.34 0.40 -2.21
CA PRO A 56 20.93 0.17 -1.99
C PRO A 56 20.50 0.66 -0.60
N GLU A 57 19.31 1.23 -0.52
CA GLU A 57 18.66 1.54 0.76
C GLU A 57 17.57 0.49 1.00
N MET A 58 17.80 -0.41 1.95
CA MET A 58 16.92 -1.55 2.26
C MET A 58 16.24 -1.43 3.61
N ARG A 59 16.51 -0.37 4.39
CA ARG A 59 15.83 -0.15 5.68
C ARG A 59 14.34 0.05 5.43
N GLY A 60 13.51 -0.76 6.12
CA GLY A 60 12.05 -0.74 5.96
C GLY A 60 11.54 -1.28 4.62
N ARG A 61 12.39 -1.94 3.81
CA ARG A 61 12.00 -2.43 2.48
C ARG A 61 11.92 -3.94 2.40
N THR A 62 10.96 -4.41 1.60
CA THR A 62 10.86 -5.80 1.17
C THR A 62 11.47 -5.95 -0.23
N PRO A 63 12.44 -6.87 -0.45
CA PRO A 63 13.00 -7.09 -1.78
C PRO A 63 11.94 -7.65 -2.74
N LEU A 64 11.98 -7.22 -4.00
CA LEU A 64 11.12 -7.68 -5.07
C LEU A 64 11.98 -8.18 -6.25
N GLY A 65 11.51 -9.21 -6.95
CA GLY A 65 12.14 -9.65 -8.19
C GLY A 65 12.05 -8.59 -9.29
N PHE A 66 13.14 -8.36 -10.02
CA PHE A 66 13.19 -7.35 -11.09
C PHE A 66 12.60 -7.83 -12.43
N SER A 67 12.46 -9.14 -12.60
CA SER A 67 11.95 -9.75 -13.83
C SER A 67 10.42 -9.68 -13.89
N PRO A 68 9.82 -9.77 -15.10
CA PRO A 68 8.37 -9.87 -15.25
C PRO A 68 7.79 -11.00 -14.39
N SER A 69 6.53 -10.83 -14.01
CA SER A 69 5.79 -11.86 -13.28
C SER A 69 5.75 -13.16 -14.08
N ALA A 70 5.88 -14.28 -13.37
CA ALA A 70 5.73 -15.61 -13.96
C ALA A 70 4.26 -15.95 -14.26
N ASP A 71 3.29 -15.24 -13.68
CA ASP A 71 1.87 -15.41 -13.95
C ASP A 71 1.47 -14.65 -15.23
N PRO A 72 1.04 -15.35 -16.31
CA PRO A 72 0.63 -14.70 -17.55
C PRO A 72 -0.56 -13.73 -17.37
N ASN A 73 -1.42 -13.95 -16.36
CA ASN A 73 -2.62 -13.14 -16.12
C ASN A 73 -2.34 -11.91 -15.25
N TRP A 74 -1.17 -11.84 -14.61
CA TRP A 74 -0.79 -10.73 -13.76
C TRP A 74 0.58 -10.20 -14.16
N GLN A 75 0.57 -9.15 -14.97
CA GLN A 75 1.77 -8.51 -15.53
C GLN A 75 1.82 -7.03 -15.11
N PRO A 76 2.26 -6.73 -13.86
CA PRO A 76 2.42 -5.34 -13.43
C PRO A 76 3.49 -4.62 -14.27
N ALA A 77 3.47 -3.28 -14.24
CA ALA A 77 4.47 -2.48 -14.93
C ALA A 77 5.90 -2.91 -14.54
N PRO A 78 6.85 -3.00 -15.49
CA PRO A 78 8.22 -3.39 -15.18
C PRO A 78 8.87 -2.44 -14.17
N LEU A 79 9.44 -3.00 -13.10
CA LEU A 79 10.11 -2.24 -12.05
C LEU A 79 11.64 -2.34 -12.24
N PRO A 80 12.31 -1.29 -12.73
CA PRO A 80 13.77 -1.27 -12.81
C PRO A 80 14.44 -1.44 -11.45
N ILE A 81 15.62 -2.07 -11.46
CA ILE A 81 16.48 -2.20 -10.28
C ILE A 81 16.78 -0.80 -9.72
N GLY A 82 16.58 -0.62 -8.42
CA GLY A 82 16.81 0.64 -7.71
C GLY A 82 15.56 1.49 -7.52
N GLN A 83 14.46 1.17 -8.21
CA GLN A 83 13.18 1.83 -7.93
C GLN A 83 12.66 1.44 -6.54
N SER A 84 12.20 2.44 -5.79
CA SER A 84 11.48 2.25 -4.53
C SER A 84 10.01 2.62 -4.70
N SER A 85 9.13 1.83 -4.08
CA SER A 85 7.68 2.02 -4.09
C SER A 85 7.06 1.29 -2.89
N GLY A 86 5.75 1.43 -2.69
CA GLY A 86 4.98 0.87 -1.59
C GLY A 86 4.56 1.91 -0.55
N ALA A 87 3.72 1.47 0.40
CA ALA A 87 3.25 2.28 1.52
C ALA A 87 3.07 1.39 2.75
N GLU A 88 3.64 1.80 3.89
CA GLU A 88 3.57 1.09 5.17
C GLU A 88 2.21 1.28 5.86
N ASN A 89 1.49 2.35 5.52
CA ASN A 89 0.15 2.63 6.01
C ASN A 89 -0.77 3.01 4.85
N VAL A 90 -2.01 2.51 4.87
CA VAL A 90 -3.03 2.82 3.88
C VAL A 90 -4.29 3.29 4.59
N SER A 91 -4.82 4.44 4.18
CA SER A 91 -6.16 4.88 4.60
C SER A 91 -7.19 4.23 3.71
N LEU A 92 -8.13 3.49 4.30
CA LEU A 92 -9.25 2.92 3.56
C LEU A 92 -10.21 4.04 3.15
N LEU A 93 -10.29 4.28 1.85
CA LEU A 93 -11.27 5.18 1.26
C LEU A 93 -12.54 4.40 0.87
N PRO A 94 -13.70 5.06 0.74
CA PRO A 94 -14.91 4.41 0.21
C PRO A 94 -14.70 3.72 -1.15
N SER A 95 -13.79 4.23 -1.99
CA SER A 95 -13.40 3.61 -3.26
C SER A 95 -12.62 2.30 -3.12
N ASN A 96 -12.11 1.99 -1.92
CA ASN A 96 -11.44 0.73 -1.62
C ASN A 96 -12.38 -0.33 -1.04
N LEU A 97 -13.65 0.02 -0.81
CA LEU A 97 -14.66 -0.88 -0.29
C LEU A 97 -15.62 -1.29 -1.41
N PRO A 98 -16.15 -2.54 -1.39
CA PRO A 98 -17.25 -2.91 -2.26
C PRO A 98 -18.43 -1.96 -2.07
N ALA A 99 -19.08 -1.61 -3.19
CA ALA A 99 -20.31 -0.84 -3.14
C ALA A 99 -21.34 -1.60 -2.31
N HIS A 100 -21.84 -0.95 -1.26
CA HIS A 100 -22.86 -1.47 -0.37
C HIS A 100 -23.89 -0.38 -0.11
N ASN A 101 -25.12 -0.79 0.20
CA ASN A 101 -26.20 0.10 0.58
C ASN A 101 -26.75 -0.29 1.95
N HIS A 102 -27.25 0.71 2.65
CA HIS A 102 -28.07 0.48 3.83
C HIS A 102 -29.53 0.58 3.40
N LEU A 103 -30.27 -0.52 3.52
CA LEU A 103 -31.70 -0.54 3.27
C LEU A 103 -32.41 -0.08 4.54
N LEU A 104 -33.38 0.82 4.38
CA LEU A 104 -34.28 1.20 5.45
C LEU A 104 -35.46 0.21 5.48
N GLU A 105 -35.57 -0.57 6.54
CA GLU A 105 -36.73 -1.43 6.75
C GLU A 105 -37.92 -0.61 7.27
N CYS A 106 -39.09 -0.83 6.67
CA CYS A 106 -40.34 -0.17 7.01
C CYS A 106 -41.45 -1.22 7.23
N SER A 107 -42.41 -0.92 8.10
CA SER A 107 -43.63 -1.72 8.27
C SER A 107 -44.65 -1.37 7.20
N SER A 108 -45.34 -2.38 6.66
CA SER A 108 -46.51 -2.19 5.80
C SER A 108 -47.76 -1.77 6.58
N THR A 109 -47.72 -1.81 7.91
CA THR A 109 -48.83 -1.41 8.79
C THR A 109 -48.96 0.11 8.87
N ALA A 110 -50.19 0.61 8.95
CA ALA A 110 -50.50 2.02 9.08
C ALA A 110 -49.81 2.65 10.30
N GLY A 111 -49.05 3.73 10.07
CA GLY A 111 -48.40 4.50 11.12
C GLY A 111 -49.44 5.15 12.03
N ASN A 112 -49.38 4.84 13.32
CA ASN A 112 -50.34 5.32 14.31
C ASN A 112 -49.82 6.49 15.16
N ASN A 113 -48.60 6.97 14.91
CA ASN A 113 -47.99 8.05 15.68
C ASN A 113 -46.88 8.76 14.89
N ARG A 114 -46.70 10.07 15.15
CA ARG A 114 -45.67 10.90 14.52
C ARG A 114 -44.33 10.92 15.27
N GLY A 115 -44.30 10.49 16.53
CA GLY A 115 -43.09 10.45 17.36
C GLY A 115 -42.23 9.22 17.05
N PRO A 116 -40.92 9.38 16.76
CA PRO A 116 -40.07 8.28 16.29
C PRO A 116 -39.47 7.40 17.41
N SER A 117 -39.56 7.80 18.68
CA SER A 117 -38.93 7.08 19.80
C SER A 117 -39.48 5.65 19.93
N GLY A 118 -38.61 4.65 19.78
CA GLY A 118 -38.95 3.23 19.88
C GLY A 118 -39.87 2.70 18.77
N ARG A 119 -39.91 3.35 17.60
CA ARG A 119 -40.83 3.00 16.50
C ARG A 119 -40.11 2.87 15.16
N SER A 120 -40.64 2.03 14.27
CA SER A 120 -40.23 1.94 12.85
C SER A 120 -41.12 2.81 11.97
N PHE A 121 -40.66 3.14 10.76
CA PHE A 121 -41.54 3.76 9.75
C PHE A 121 -42.67 2.80 9.38
N GLY A 122 -43.89 3.33 9.23
CA GLY A 122 -45.09 2.59 8.81
C GLY A 122 -45.74 3.26 7.61
N THR A 123 -46.72 2.63 6.98
CA THR A 123 -47.46 3.23 5.85
C THR A 123 -48.22 4.49 6.30
N ASN A 124 -48.33 5.49 5.42
CA ASN A 124 -49.02 6.72 5.77
C ASN A 124 -50.52 6.44 6.02
N ALA A 125 -50.99 6.75 7.23
CA ALA A 125 -52.37 6.56 7.66
C ALA A 125 -53.26 7.80 7.46
N SER A 126 -52.90 8.71 6.54
CA SER A 126 -53.66 9.94 6.30
C SER A 126 -55.16 9.66 6.18
N THR A 127 -55.96 10.29 7.05
CA THR A 127 -57.42 10.18 7.06
C THR A 127 -58.09 11.11 6.03
N SER A 128 -57.30 11.93 5.33
CA SER A 128 -57.72 12.79 4.23
C SER A 128 -56.99 12.35 2.95
N GLY A 129 -57.63 11.47 2.18
CA GLY A 129 -57.12 10.94 0.90
C GLY A 129 -56.64 9.48 0.96
N PRO A 130 -56.44 8.83 -0.20
CA PRO A 130 -56.01 7.42 -0.25
C PRO A 130 -54.63 7.24 0.39
N ALA A 131 -54.46 6.12 1.11
CA ALA A 131 -53.19 5.74 1.71
C ALA A 131 -52.09 5.72 0.63
N THR A 132 -51.16 6.66 0.71
CA THR A 132 -50.03 6.73 -0.20
C THR A 132 -48.90 5.89 0.35
N ALA A 133 -48.34 5.01 -0.49
CA ALA A 133 -47.04 4.43 -0.22
C ALA A 133 -46.04 5.58 -0.01
N LEU A 134 -45.19 5.49 1.01
CA LEU A 134 -44.16 6.51 1.30
C LEU A 134 -43.13 6.65 0.16
N TYR A 135 -43.16 5.75 -0.83
CA TYR A 135 -42.45 5.91 -2.10
C TYR A 135 -43.28 6.82 -3.00
N ALA A 136 -43.03 8.12 -2.93
CA ALA A 136 -43.58 9.10 -3.88
C ALA A 136 -43.12 8.79 -5.32
N ALA A 137 -43.87 9.27 -6.32
CA ALA A 137 -43.39 9.28 -7.71
C ALA A 137 -42.04 10.01 -7.80
N PRO A 138 -41.11 9.61 -8.69
CA PRO A 138 -39.80 10.25 -8.81
C PRO A 138 -39.94 11.78 -8.94
N GLY A 139 -39.32 12.51 -8.02
CA GLY A 139 -39.33 13.97 -7.95
C GLY A 139 -37.99 14.50 -7.46
N THR A 140 -37.88 15.80 -7.22
CA THR A 140 -36.66 16.40 -6.68
C THR A 140 -36.27 15.73 -5.36
N LEU A 141 -35.06 15.19 -5.29
CA LEU A 141 -34.56 14.53 -4.10
C LEU A 141 -34.38 15.56 -2.97
N VAL A 142 -35.07 15.33 -1.85
CA VAL A 142 -34.90 16.11 -0.61
C VAL A 142 -34.07 15.29 0.37
N ALA A 143 -33.02 15.90 0.93
CA ALA A 143 -32.15 15.21 1.88
C ALA A 143 -32.91 14.87 3.18
N MET A 144 -32.82 13.61 3.62
CA MET A 144 -33.29 13.20 4.95
C MET A 144 -32.38 13.79 6.05
N ASN A 145 -32.87 13.80 7.29
CA ASN A 145 -32.04 14.21 8.43
C ASN A 145 -30.76 13.34 8.48
N PRO A 146 -29.54 13.92 8.45
CA PRO A 146 -28.28 13.16 8.42
C PRO A 146 -28.10 12.16 9.58
N ALA A 147 -28.85 12.30 10.68
CA ALA A 147 -28.83 11.36 11.79
C ALA A 147 -29.55 10.02 11.49
N THR A 148 -30.29 9.91 10.37
CA THR A 148 -30.99 8.66 10.01
C THR A 148 -30.04 7.60 9.44
N VAL A 149 -28.94 8.02 8.82
CA VAL A 149 -27.87 7.14 8.33
C VAL A 149 -26.54 7.81 8.66
N ALA A 150 -25.89 7.33 9.72
CA ALA A 150 -24.56 7.81 10.07
C ALA A 150 -23.53 7.30 9.05
N GLN A 151 -22.55 8.14 8.73
CA GLN A 151 -21.34 7.70 8.03
C GLN A 151 -20.60 6.68 8.91
N ALA A 152 -20.20 5.56 8.32
CA ALA A 152 -19.35 4.57 8.95
C ALA A 152 -17.90 4.69 8.44
N GLY A 153 -16.93 4.50 9.34
CA GLY A 153 -15.50 4.63 9.05
C GLY A 153 -14.95 6.02 9.36
N GLY A 154 -13.72 6.07 9.86
CA GLY A 154 -13.03 7.31 10.25
C GLY A 154 -11.91 7.74 9.32
N SER A 155 -11.78 7.08 8.14
CA SER A 155 -10.67 7.24 7.19
C SER A 155 -9.28 7.17 7.84
N GLN A 156 -9.17 6.44 8.95
CA GLN A 156 -7.91 6.30 9.67
C GLN A 156 -6.99 5.33 8.93
N PRO A 157 -5.69 5.63 8.83
CA PRO A 157 -4.74 4.72 8.25
C PRO A 157 -4.62 3.45 9.10
N HIS A 158 -4.46 2.31 8.44
CA HIS A 158 -4.05 1.07 9.07
C HIS A 158 -2.67 0.63 8.54
N PRO A 159 -1.90 -0.14 9.34
CA PRO A 159 -0.67 -0.75 8.86
C PRO A 159 -0.95 -1.68 7.66
N ASN A 160 -0.12 -1.56 6.62
CA ASN A 160 -0.14 -2.36 5.41
C ASN A 160 1.13 -3.22 5.34
N LEU A 161 1.40 -3.95 6.42
CA LEU A 161 2.56 -4.83 6.54
C LEU A 161 2.08 -6.27 6.68
N GLN A 162 2.57 -7.14 5.79
CA GLN A 162 2.47 -8.59 5.97
C GLN A 162 3.26 -9.01 7.22
N PRO A 163 2.98 -10.17 7.85
CA PRO A 163 3.84 -10.70 8.90
C PRO A 163 5.31 -10.76 8.44
N TYR A 164 6.24 -10.23 9.25
CA TYR A 164 7.65 -10.11 8.87
C TYR A 164 8.61 -10.45 10.00
N THR A 165 9.85 -10.77 9.61
CA THR A 165 11.00 -10.87 10.50
C THR A 165 12.13 -10.06 9.87
N THR A 166 12.74 -9.16 10.65
CA THR A 166 13.75 -8.23 10.14
C THR A 166 15.13 -8.88 10.13
N LEU A 167 15.76 -8.89 8.95
CA LEU A 167 17.16 -9.26 8.77
C LEU A 167 17.95 -8.06 8.24
N ASN A 168 19.26 -8.09 8.43
CA ASN A 168 20.15 -7.04 7.93
C ASN A 168 20.62 -7.39 6.51
N PHE A 169 20.57 -6.43 5.60
CA PHE A 169 21.06 -6.56 4.23
C PHE A 169 22.45 -5.95 4.10
N CYS A 170 23.40 -6.71 3.57
CA CYS A 170 24.76 -6.27 3.36
C CYS A 170 25.18 -6.48 1.90
N ILE A 171 25.93 -5.53 1.34
CA ILE A 171 26.47 -5.58 -0.03
C ILE A 171 27.99 -5.71 -0.01
N ALA A 172 28.52 -6.59 -0.86
CA ALA A 172 29.96 -6.80 -0.98
C ALA A 172 30.65 -5.60 -1.67
N LEU A 173 31.60 -4.98 -0.97
CA LEU A 173 32.47 -3.90 -1.48
C LEU A 173 33.75 -4.42 -2.15
N SER A 174 34.07 -5.69 -1.96
CA SER A 174 35.16 -6.42 -2.61
C SER A 174 34.64 -7.79 -3.05
N GLY A 175 35.41 -8.54 -3.84
CA GLY A 175 35.02 -9.87 -4.33
C GLY A 175 35.38 -10.09 -5.79
N ILE A 176 34.91 -11.20 -6.35
CA ILE A 176 35.11 -11.55 -7.75
C ILE A 176 34.25 -10.63 -8.61
N PHE A 177 34.83 -10.01 -9.63
CA PHE A 177 34.04 -9.21 -10.56
C PHE A 177 33.12 -10.11 -11.41
N PRO A 178 31.80 -9.90 -11.44
CA PRO A 178 30.90 -10.73 -12.22
C PRO A 178 30.95 -10.37 -13.71
N SER A 179 31.73 -11.12 -14.49
CA SER A 179 31.77 -10.98 -15.96
C SER A 179 30.47 -11.50 -16.59
N ARG A 180 29.93 -10.75 -17.55
CA ARG A 180 28.78 -11.18 -18.35
C ARG A 180 29.27 -12.12 -19.45
N SER A 181 28.61 -13.28 -19.61
CA SER A 181 28.81 -14.19 -20.75
C SER A 181 27.96 -13.78 -21.94
#